data_AF-A0A1H7B7B0-F1
#
_entry.id   AF-A0A1H7B7B0-F1
#
_cell.length_a   1.000
_cell.length_b   1.000
_cell.length_c   1.000
_cell.angle_alpha   90.00
_cell.angle_beta   90.00
_cell.angle_gamma   90.00
#
_symmetry.space_group_name_H-M   'P 1'
#
loop_
_entity.id
_entity.type
_entity.pdbx_description
1 polymer ?
#
loop_
_entity_poly.entity_id
_entity_poly.type
_entity_poly.pdbx_seq_one_letter_code
_entity_poly.pdbx_strand_id
1 'polypeptide(L)'
;METVRTQDIGINDLNWKIEYNQERCTMCGSCVASCTFNAIEPAMSRRSITVSKGAQPDPKHKQITIPVIKQKASLADACVGCGMCEKVCPNNAIRPVRNEDTRKTLLSRDNGPIKRGGRTNLNAQRTFDSIVVGRISQMTDPSLDSQRHTFDIRAPFGRVLSPHELPFNLKNGKLSLAKKTPPVNWIYPLIFSDMSIGALSTRAWESVAMATAYLNEKCGLPVRMSSGEGGMPVKLMESESLQYMILQIASGHFGWNRIIQAMPKMKVDPAGVLIKIGQGAKPGDGGLLPAAKVAEHVQAIRGVPKATLSSPPNHQGLYSIEESVQKMHLSLNAAFGFRVPVAIKCAASATSVSVYNNLLRDPYKICGGFFLDGIQGGTGAANEISLDHTGHPVVSKLRECYLAAVKQGLQGQIPLYAGGGIGMTGNAAADAFKMICLGANGVFCGKLLIQLLGCVGNEHGRCNACNTGKCPTGICTQDPRLVKRLDVDRGAQKIVDYVLAFDQELRKLMAPIGNSSLPVGRSDALVSTDKSIADKLGIQYVC
;
A
#
# COMPACT_ATOMS: atom_id res chain seq x y z
N MET A 1 -44.08 26.35 3.00
CA MET A 1 -43.13 25.24 2.76
C MET A 1 -42.02 25.80 1.89
N GLU A 2 -40.75 25.55 2.22
CA GLU A 2 -39.68 25.77 1.24
C GLU A 2 -39.98 24.90 0.02
N THR A 3 -39.91 25.49 -1.17
CA THR A 3 -40.08 24.76 -2.43
C THR A 3 -38.88 23.84 -2.64
N VAL A 4 -39.07 22.55 -2.39
CA VAL A 4 -38.05 21.52 -2.69
C VAL A 4 -38.05 21.28 -4.19
N ARG A 5 -36.87 21.37 -4.80
CA ARG A 5 -36.66 21.03 -6.22
C ARG A 5 -36.20 19.58 -6.32
N THR A 6 -36.54 18.93 -7.43
CA THR A 6 -36.12 17.54 -7.69
C THR A 6 -34.60 17.37 -7.78
N GLN A 7 -33.87 18.46 -8.04
CA GLN A 7 -32.41 18.49 -8.12
C GLN A 7 -31.72 18.76 -6.76
N ASP A 8 -32.47 19.09 -5.70
CA ASP A 8 -31.89 19.38 -4.40
C ASP A 8 -31.24 18.11 -3.81
N ILE A 9 -30.01 18.26 -3.32
CA ILE A 9 -29.25 17.15 -2.72
C ILE A 9 -29.76 16.94 -1.30
N GLY A 10 -30.25 15.73 -1.02
CA GLY A 10 -30.65 15.29 0.31
C GLY A 10 -29.56 14.51 1.04
N ILE A 11 -29.75 14.29 2.35
CA ILE A 11 -28.88 13.40 3.14
C ILE A 11 -28.93 11.95 2.60
N ASN A 12 -30.09 11.54 2.08
CA ASN A 12 -30.28 10.22 1.46
C ASN A 12 -29.52 10.05 0.14
N ASP A 13 -28.96 11.12 -0.42
CA ASP A 13 -28.11 11.03 -1.62
C ASP A 13 -26.65 10.76 -1.29
N LEU A 14 -26.24 10.90 -0.02
CA LEU A 14 -24.84 10.81 0.39
C LEU A 14 -24.46 9.38 0.78
N ASN A 15 -23.17 9.01 0.64
CA ASN A 15 -22.68 7.66 0.96
C ASN A 15 -22.84 7.25 2.44
N TRP A 16 -22.87 8.22 3.35
CA TRP A 16 -22.92 7.99 4.79
C TRP A 16 -23.91 8.96 5.42
N LYS A 17 -24.85 8.42 6.21
CA LYS A 17 -25.81 9.17 7.01
C LYS A 17 -25.30 9.26 8.44
N ILE A 18 -25.60 10.34 9.14
CA ILE A 18 -25.27 10.51 10.54
C ILE A 18 -26.51 10.19 11.35
N GLU A 19 -26.43 9.12 12.13
CA GLU A 19 -27.38 8.86 13.19
C GLU A 19 -26.99 9.67 14.41
N TYR A 20 -27.94 10.43 14.94
CA TYR A 20 -27.77 11.28 16.10
C TYR A 20 -28.90 11.05 17.09
N ASN A 21 -28.55 10.67 18.31
CA ASN A 21 -29.46 10.53 19.44
C ASN A 21 -29.29 11.73 20.39
N GLN A 22 -30.31 12.57 20.43
CA GLN A 22 -30.34 13.78 21.23
C GLN A 22 -30.32 13.50 22.75
N GLU A 23 -31.05 12.48 23.21
CA GLU A 23 -31.20 12.17 24.65
C GLU A 23 -29.87 11.75 25.28
N ARG A 24 -28.96 11.21 24.46
CA ARG A 24 -27.61 10.82 24.90
C ARG A 24 -26.59 11.94 24.77
N CYS A 25 -26.90 13.01 24.05
CA CYS A 25 -25.94 14.06 23.70
C CYS A 25 -25.71 15.03 24.86
N THR A 26 -24.45 15.19 25.27
CA THR A 26 -24.04 16.17 26.30
C THR A 26 -23.80 17.58 25.76
N MET A 27 -23.94 17.78 24.45
CA MET A 27 -23.71 19.06 23.76
C MET A 27 -22.30 19.66 23.94
N CYS A 28 -21.29 18.82 24.19
CA CYS A 28 -19.89 19.26 24.35
C CYS A 28 -19.21 19.76 23.06
N GLY A 29 -19.80 19.52 21.88
CA GLY A 29 -19.27 19.97 20.58
C GLY A 29 -18.07 19.16 20.04
N SER A 30 -17.54 18.17 20.77
CA SER A 30 -16.33 17.43 20.39
C SER A 30 -16.43 16.74 19.03
N CYS A 31 -17.61 16.22 18.67
CA CYS A 31 -17.84 15.55 17.39
C CYS A 31 -17.74 16.52 16.20
N VAL A 32 -18.32 17.72 16.32
CA VAL A 32 -18.25 18.78 15.30
C VAL A 32 -16.81 19.25 15.15
N ALA A 33 -16.12 19.53 16.27
CA ALA A 33 -14.72 19.94 16.26
C ALA A 33 -13.77 18.88 15.65
N SER A 34 -14.10 17.60 15.82
CA SER A 34 -13.28 16.50 15.31
C SER A 34 -13.53 16.18 13.82
N CYS A 35 -14.66 16.62 13.26
CA CYS A 35 -15.06 16.31 11.89
C CYS A 35 -14.25 17.09 10.86
N THR A 36 -13.23 16.45 10.29
CA THR A 36 -12.32 17.06 9.31
C THR A 36 -12.97 17.37 7.96
N PHE A 37 -14.14 16.76 7.69
CA PHE A 37 -14.90 16.94 6.47
C PHE A 37 -16.03 17.95 6.60
N ASN A 38 -16.21 18.57 7.78
CA ASN A 38 -17.28 19.54 8.03
C ASN A 38 -18.70 18.99 7.75
N ALA A 39 -18.88 17.68 7.87
CA ALA A 39 -20.11 16.99 7.48
C ALA A 39 -21.29 17.19 8.45
N ILE A 40 -21.02 17.73 9.64
CA ILE A 40 -21.99 17.95 10.70
C ILE A 40 -21.82 19.34 11.31
N GLU A 41 -22.91 19.93 11.77
CA GLU A 41 -22.95 21.27 12.36
C GLU A 41 -23.96 21.35 13.50
N PRO A 42 -23.77 22.27 14.47
CA PRO A 42 -24.81 22.58 15.45
C PRO A 42 -25.99 23.29 14.76
N ALA A 43 -27.21 22.91 15.13
CA ALA A 43 -28.45 23.51 14.62
C ALA A 43 -29.51 23.57 15.73
N MET A 44 -30.60 24.32 15.50
CA MET A 44 -31.76 24.33 16.38
C MET A 44 -32.92 23.58 15.73
N SER A 45 -33.47 22.58 16.43
CA SER A 45 -34.66 21.85 16.00
C SER A 45 -35.88 22.35 16.77
N ARG A 46 -36.89 22.83 16.04
CA ARG A 46 -38.21 23.16 16.60
C ARG A 46 -39.10 21.92 16.50
N ARG A 47 -39.66 21.48 17.62
CA ARG A 47 -40.60 20.36 17.69
C ARG A 47 -41.89 20.79 18.35
N SER A 48 -43.01 20.42 17.76
CA SER A 48 -44.32 20.49 18.41
C SER A 48 -44.59 19.11 19.00
N ILE A 49 -44.64 19.02 20.33
CA ILE A 49 -44.96 17.78 21.03
C ILE A 49 -46.28 17.93 21.77
N THR A 50 -47.07 16.85 21.81
CA THR A 50 -48.28 16.77 22.63
C THR A 50 -47.90 16.09 23.93
N VAL A 51 -48.11 16.78 25.06
CA VAL A 51 -47.75 16.28 26.39
C VAL A 51 -49.00 16.20 27.23
N SER A 52 -49.20 15.07 27.92
CA SER A 52 -50.21 14.93 28.97
C SER A 52 -49.49 14.61 30.28
N LYS A 53 -49.60 15.49 31.27
CA LYS A 53 -48.89 15.37 32.57
C LYS A 53 -49.82 15.09 33.76
N GLY A 54 -51.13 15.09 33.54
CA GLY A 54 -52.14 14.83 34.57
C GLY A 54 -52.43 13.32 34.74
N ALA A 55 -53.17 12.99 35.81
CA ALA A 55 -53.65 11.63 36.07
C ALA A 55 -54.71 11.16 35.06
N GLN A 56 -55.34 12.10 34.33
CA GLN A 56 -56.18 11.82 33.17
C GLN A 56 -55.54 12.39 31.89
N PRO A 57 -55.77 11.79 30.72
CA PRO A 57 -55.26 12.30 29.44
C PRO A 57 -55.76 13.72 29.12
N ASP A 58 -54.86 14.71 29.20
CA ASP A 58 -55.09 16.11 28.83
C ASP A 58 -53.98 16.54 27.84
N PRO A 59 -54.17 16.27 26.53
CA PRO A 59 -53.15 16.51 25.52
C PRO A 59 -52.96 18.02 25.27
N LYS A 60 -51.81 18.57 25.69
CA LYS A 60 -51.44 19.96 25.42
C LYS A 60 -50.31 20.05 24.40
N HIS A 61 -50.49 20.88 23.38
CA HIS A 61 -49.45 21.19 22.40
C HIS A 61 -48.39 22.11 23.04
N LYS A 62 -47.14 21.67 23.00
CA LYS A 62 -45.99 22.44 23.44
C LYS A 62 -44.97 22.50 22.33
N GLN A 63 -44.60 23.70 21.92
CA GLN A 63 -43.45 23.90 21.05
C GLN A 63 -42.17 24.00 21.88
N ILE A 64 -41.17 23.20 21.53
CA ILE A 64 -39.85 23.21 22.17
C ILE A 64 -38.80 23.40 21.08
N THR A 65 -37.85 24.31 21.33
CA THR A 65 -36.68 24.48 20.48
C THR A 65 -35.47 23.91 21.22
N ILE A 66 -34.79 22.95 20.61
CA ILE A 66 -33.68 22.23 21.24
C ILE A 66 -32.47 22.27 20.31
N PRO A 67 -31.26 22.50 20.84
CA PRO A 67 -30.06 22.39 20.03
C PRO A 67 -29.80 20.92 19.67
N VAL A 68 -29.40 20.68 18.43
CA VAL A 68 -29.12 19.36 17.85
C VAL A 68 -27.86 19.41 17.00
N ILE A 69 -27.31 18.25 16.66
CA ILE A 69 -26.28 18.13 15.64
C ILE A 69 -26.95 17.67 14.34
N LYS A 70 -26.80 18.46 13.28
CA LYS A 70 -27.39 18.20 11.96
C LYS A 70 -26.31 17.83 10.96
N GLN A 71 -26.60 16.85 10.10
CA GLN A 71 -25.74 16.54 8.95
C GLN A 71 -26.01 17.52 7.80
N LYS A 72 -24.93 17.99 7.16
CA LYS A 72 -25.03 18.81 5.95
C LYS A 72 -25.43 17.95 4.75
N ALA A 73 -26.42 18.42 3.98
CA ALA A 73 -26.86 17.80 2.74
C ALA A 73 -26.09 18.41 1.55
N SER A 74 -24.79 18.10 1.45
CA SER A 74 -23.89 18.65 0.44
C SER A 74 -22.89 17.59 -0.03
N LEU A 75 -22.56 17.59 -1.33
CA LEU A 75 -21.54 16.70 -1.89
C LEU A 75 -20.12 17.09 -1.45
N ALA A 76 -19.84 18.38 -1.30
CA ALA A 76 -18.53 18.91 -0.90
C ALA A 76 -18.17 18.57 0.56
N ASP A 77 -19.17 18.61 1.45
CA ASP A 77 -19.02 18.29 2.88
C ASP A 77 -19.54 16.88 3.21
N ALA A 78 -19.70 16.02 2.20
CA ALA A 78 -20.28 14.70 2.38
C ALA A 78 -19.49 13.86 3.41
N CYS A 79 -20.20 13.27 4.37
CA CYS A 79 -19.60 12.35 5.34
C CYS A 79 -18.91 11.18 4.61
N VAL A 80 -17.71 10.84 5.07
CA VAL A 80 -16.92 9.72 4.52
C VAL A 80 -16.95 8.49 5.43
N GLY A 81 -17.74 8.49 6.50
CA GLY A 81 -17.85 7.33 7.40
C GLY A 81 -16.63 7.07 8.30
N CYS A 82 -15.73 8.04 8.47
CA CYS A 82 -14.51 7.82 9.26
C CYS A 82 -14.74 7.47 10.74
N GLY A 83 -15.92 7.81 11.30
CA GLY A 83 -16.27 7.49 12.68
C GLY A 83 -15.54 8.31 13.74
N MET A 84 -14.85 9.40 13.38
CA MET A 84 -14.21 10.25 14.40
C MET A 84 -15.22 10.89 15.33
N CYS A 85 -16.40 11.27 14.83
CA CYS A 85 -17.48 11.81 15.65
C CYS A 85 -17.95 10.81 16.72
N GLU A 86 -18.01 9.53 16.37
CA GLU A 86 -18.35 8.43 17.29
C GLU A 86 -17.25 8.21 18.31
N LYS A 87 -15.98 8.10 17.87
CA LYS A 87 -14.82 7.87 18.74
C LYS A 87 -14.63 8.91 19.84
N VAL A 88 -14.98 10.18 19.56
CA VAL A 88 -14.83 11.27 20.53
C VAL A 88 -16.10 11.53 21.34
N CYS A 89 -17.21 10.85 21.04
CA CYS A 89 -18.46 11.06 21.74
C CYS A 89 -18.46 10.27 23.06
N PRO A 90 -18.56 10.92 24.23
CA PRO A 90 -18.51 10.21 25.51
C PRO A 90 -19.67 9.23 25.71
N ASN A 91 -20.82 9.52 25.09
CA ASN A 91 -22.06 8.77 25.29
C ASN A 91 -22.53 8.00 24.05
N ASN A 92 -21.71 7.86 23.01
CA ASN A 92 -22.10 7.25 21.72
C ASN A 92 -23.41 7.81 21.15
N ALA A 93 -23.61 9.12 21.27
CA ALA A 93 -24.80 9.83 20.82
C ALA A 93 -24.81 10.08 19.30
N ILE A 94 -23.70 9.86 18.61
CA ILE A 94 -23.57 10.14 17.18
C ILE A 94 -22.69 9.10 16.51
N ARG A 95 -23.10 8.61 15.33
CA ARG A 95 -22.31 7.69 14.52
C ARG A 95 -22.64 7.80 13.03
N PRO A 96 -21.68 7.55 12.13
CA PRO A 96 -21.98 7.41 10.72
C PRO A 96 -22.48 6.01 10.40
N VAL A 97 -23.52 5.92 9.58
CA VAL A 97 -24.11 4.69 9.06
C VAL A 97 -24.05 4.71 7.54
N ARG A 98 -23.72 3.56 6.95
CA ARG A 98 -23.61 3.43 5.49
C ARG A 98 -24.99 3.64 4.87
N ASN A 99 -25.04 4.37 3.76
CA ASN A 99 -26.24 4.54 2.98
C ASN A 99 -26.16 3.67 1.73
N GLU A 100 -27.02 2.66 1.64
CA GLU A 100 -27.06 1.76 0.48
C GLU A 100 -27.77 2.42 -0.71
N ASP A 101 -28.75 3.29 -0.44
CA ASP A 101 -29.53 4.02 -1.45
C ASP A 101 -28.85 5.31 -1.96
N THR A 102 -27.52 5.40 -1.85
CA THR A 102 -26.76 6.61 -2.20
C THR A 102 -26.82 6.91 -3.70
N ARG A 103 -27.07 8.19 -4.06
CA ARG A 103 -26.94 8.71 -5.43
C ARG A 103 -25.65 9.51 -5.64
N LYS A 104 -24.77 9.61 -4.64
CA LYS A 104 -23.60 10.48 -4.64
C LYS A 104 -22.72 10.32 -5.88
N THR A 105 -22.43 9.08 -6.29
CA THR A 105 -21.54 8.82 -7.43
C THR A 105 -22.13 9.33 -8.75
N LEU A 106 -23.46 9.31 -8.91
CA LEU A 106 -24.14 9.90 -10.05
C LEU A 106 -24.03 11.42 -10.01
N LEU A 107 -24.40 12.02 -8.86
CA LEU A 107 -24.47 13.47 -8.68
C LEU A 107 -23.10 14.17 -8.60
N SER A 108 -22.02 13.43 -8.32
CA SER A 108 -20.67 14.02 -8.20
C SER A 108 -19.93 14.16 -9.54
N ARG A 109 -20.57 13.81 -10.67
CA ARG A 109 -19.94 13.77 -12.00
C ARG A 109 -20.10 15.02 -12.83
N ASP A 110 -20.88 16.00 -12.38
CA ASP A 110 -21.14 17.25 -13.11
C ASP A 110 -19.86 18.02 -13.47
N ASN A 111 -18.79 17.82 -12.69
CA ASN A 111 -17.48 18.46 -12.89
C ASN A 111 -16.40 17.50 -13.44
N GLY A 112 -16.83 16.44 -14.13
CA GLY A 112 -15.95 15.44 -14.74
C GLY A 112 -15.63 14.24 -13.84
N PRO A 113 -14.57 13.47 -14.17
CA PRO A 113 -14.25 12.24 -13.46
C PRO A 113 -13.94 12.45 -11.97
N ILE A 114 -14.53 11.59 -11.14
CA ILE A 114 -14.32 11.62 -9.69
C ILE A 114 -12.90 11.14 -9.36
N LYS A 115 -12.21 11.91 -8.51
CA LYS A 115 -10.90 11.54 -7.96
C LYS A 115 -11.04 11.12 -6.51
N ARG A 116 -10.45 9.98 -6.13
CA ARG A 116 -10.40 9.50 -4.74
C ARG A 116 -9.06 8.91 -4.37
N GLY A 117 -8.84 8.73 -3.08
CA GLY A 117 -7.72 7.96 -2.53
C GLY A 117 -8.20 6.66 -1.91
N GLY A 118 -7.27 5.87 -1.37
CA GLY A 118 -7.57 4.62 -0.71
C GLY A 118 -7.36 3.42 -1.62
N ARG A 119 -8.39 2.59 -1.78
CA ARG A 119 -8.32 1.24 -2.36
C ARG A 119 -9.58 0.92 -3.13
N THR A 120 -9.56 -0.08 -4.01
CA THR A 120 -10.76 -0.52 -4.73
C THR A 120 -11.94 -0.76 -3.78
N ASN A 121 -13.12 -0.29 -4.20
CA ASN A 121 -14.39 -0.59 -3.54
C ASN A 121 -15.14 -1.72 -4.27
N LEU A 122 -14.67 -2.11 -5.46
CA LEU A 122 -15.15 -3.24 -6.23
C LEU A 122 -14.24 -4.46 -5.98
N ASN A 123 -14.80 -5.66 -6.01
CA ASN A 123 -14.08 -6.94 -5.87
C ASN A 123 -13.49 -7.23 -4.47
N ALA A 124 -14.38 -7.50 -3.51
CA ALA A 124 -13.99 -8.00 -2.19
C ALA A 124 -13.42 -9.43 -2.23
N GLN A 125 -13.81 -10.24 -3.23
CA GLN A 125 -13.29 -11.60 -3.38
C GLN A 125 -11.84 -11.57 -3.88
N ARG A 126 -10.94 -12.23 -3.14
CA ARG A 126 -9.52 -12.32 -3.48
C ARG A 126 -9.18 -13.74 -3.89
N THR A 127 -8.34 -13.89 -4.91
CA THR A 127 -7.79 -15.19 -5.31
C THR A 127 -7.05 -15.89 -4.15
N PHE A 128 -6.48 -15.12 -3.20
CA PHE A 128 -5.82 -15.67 -2.02
C PHE A 128 -6.70 -16.52 -1.11
N ASP A 129 -7.99 -16.19 -1.06
CA ASP A 129 -8.90 -16.73 -0.05
C ASP A 129 -9.31 -18.18 -0.35
N SER A 130 -9.16 -18.63 -1.60
CA SER A 130 -9.40 -20.02 -2.00
C SER A 130 -8.14 -20.89 -1.99
N ILE A 131 -6.95 -20.33 -1.68
CA ILE A 131 -5.68 -21.06 -1.70
C ILE A 131 -5.26 -21.36 -0.26
N VAL A 132 -4.87 -22.61 0.01
CA VAL A 132 -4.39 -23.06 1.31
C VAL A 132 -3.10 -23.87 1.16
N VAL A 133 -2.34 -24.00 2.26
CA VAL A 133 -1.16 -24.88 2.30
C VAL A 133 -1.66 -26.30 2.49
N GLY A 134 -1.58 -27.11 1.42
CA GLY A 134 -2.13 -28.48 1.43
C GLY A 134 -1.07 -29.55 1.67
N ARG A 135 0.20 -29.29 1.36
CA ARG A 135 1.27 -30.27 1.56
C ARG A 135 1.81 -30.19 2.97
N ILE A 136 1.43 -31.13 3.82
CA ILE A 136 1.94 -31.23 5.20
C ILE A 136 2.80 -32.48 5.32
N SER A 137 4.08 -32.28 5.58
CA SER A 137 5.04 -33.35 5.86
C SER A 137 4.91 -33.73 7.33
N GLN A 138 4.30 -34.89 7.60
CA GLN A 138 4.19 -35.44 8.96
C GLN A 138 5.53 -36.00 9.48
N MET A 139 6.46 -36.26 8.56
CA MET A 139 7.80 -36.74 8.85
C MET A 139 8.80 -35.84 8.12
N THR A 140 9.60 -35.09 8.87
CA THR A 140 10.77 -34.37 8.35
C THR A 140 12.00 -34.86 9.11
N ASP A 141 13.12 -35.06 8.42
CA ASP A 141 14.41 -35.35 9.04
C ASP A 141 15.41 -34.27 8.62
N PRO A 142 15.87 -33.39 9.54
CA PRO A 142 15.48 -33.32 10.96
C PRO A 142 14.02 -32.86 11.15
N SER A 143 13.47 -33.08 12.35
CA SER A 143 12.17 -32.49 12.74
C SER A 143 12.25 -30.97 12.64
N LEU A 144 11.50 -30.37 11.71
CA LEU A 144 11.46 -28.92 11.55
C LEU A 144 10.42 -28.33 12.50
N ASP A 145 10.89 -27.78 13.62
CA ASP A 145 10.07 -26.97 14.51
C ASP A 145 10.32 -25.49 14.23
N SER A 146 9.24 -24.70 14.11
CA SER A 146 9.31 -23.28 13.78
C SER A 146 10.10 -22.42 14.77
N GLN A 147 10.24 -22.87 16.03
CA GLN A 147 10.94 -22.15 17.10
C GLN A 147 12.37 -22.62 17.29
N ARG A 148 12.67 -23.90 16.98
CA ARG A 148 13.99 -24.50 17.20
C ARG A 148 14.84 -24.55 15.94
N HIS A 149 14.23 -24.59 14.76
CA HIS A 149 14.94 -24.69 13.49
C HIS A 149 15.37 -23.32 12.98
N THR A 150 16.59 -23.27 12.44
CA THR A 150 17.10 -22.06 11.78
C THR A 150 16.68 -22.07 10.32
N PHE A 151 15.82 -21.13 9.95
CA PHE A 151 15.38 -20.93 8.57
C PHE A 151 16.22 -19.86 7.86
N ASP A 152 16.66 -20.17 6.64
CA ASP A 152 17.22 -19.17 5.73
C ASP A 152 16.09 -18.51 4.92
N ILE A 153 15.61 -17.39 5.44
CA ILE A 153 14.46 -16.66 4.89
C ILE A 153 14.84 -15.44 4.07
N ARG A 154 16.12 -15.27 3.71
CA ARG A 154 16.55 -14.08 2.96
C ARG A 154 16.18 -14.19 1.49
N ALA A 155 15.74 -13.07 0.93
CA ALA A 155 15.38 -12.90 -0.47
C ALA A 155 16.43 -12.07 -1.21
N PRO A 156 16.82 -12.44 -2.44
CA PRO A 156 17.76 -11.64 -3.22
C PRO A 156 17.08 -10.38 -3.78
N PHE A 157 17.77 -9.25 -3.67
CA PHE A 157 17.43 -8.00 -4.35
C PHE A 157 18.64 -7.52 -5.14
N GLY A 158 18.62 -7.81 -6.44
CA GLY A 158 19.75 -7.72 -7.35
C GLY A 158 19.74 -8.85 -8.38
N ARG A 159 20.56 -8.73 -9.43
CA ARG A 159 20.65 -9.76 -10.47
C ARG A 159 21.40 -10.97 -9.92
N VAL A 160 20.76 -12.13 -9.93
CA VAL A 160 21.39 -13.39 -9.55
C VAL A 160 21.98 -14.06 -10.79
N LEU A 161 23.28 -14.37 -10.75
CA LEU A 161 23.96 -15.09 -11.82
C LEU A 161 23.68 -16.59 -11.71
N SER A 162 23.67 -17.27 -12.85
CA SER A 162 23.60 -18.73 -12.87
C SER A 162 24.90 -19.34 -12.30
N PRO A 163 24.88 -20.56 -11.72
CA PRO A 163 26.06 -21.18 -11.14
C PRO A 163 27.27 -21.25 -12.10
N HIS A 164 27.03 -21.45 -13.40
CA HIS A 164 28.07 -21.53 -14.42
C HIS A 164 28.71 -20.17 -14.76
N GLU A 165 28.06 -19.07 -14.42
CA GLU A 165 28.53 -17.70 -14.67
C GLU A 165 29.18 -17.05 -13.45
N LEU A 166 29.14 -17.72 -12.29
CA LEU A 166 29.79 -17.24 -11.08
C LEU A 166 31.32 -17.21 -11.31
N PRO A 167 31.97 -16.04 -11.22
CA PRO A 167 33.36 -15.90 -11.59
C PRO A 167 34.27 -16.32 -10.42
N PHE A 168 34.18 -17.57 -9.98
CA PHE A 168 35.03 -18.10 -8.93
C PHE A 168 36.22 -18.88 -9.50
N ASN A 169 37.40 -18.60 -8.97
CA ASN A 169 38.63 -19.34 -9.24
C ASN A 169 39.16 -19.95 -7.94
N LEU A 170 39.75 -21.14 -8.02
CA LEU A 170 40.50 -21.73 -6.93
C LEU A 170 41.88 -21.09 -6.83
N LYS A 171 42.18 -20.43 -5.71
CA LYS A 171 43.53 -19.98 -5.33
C LYS A 171 43.90 -20.62 -4.01
N ASN A 172 44.97 -21.43 -3.99
CA ASN A 172 45.46 -22.13 -2.80
C ASN A 172 44.37 -22.96 -2.08
N GLY A 173 43.54 -23.68 -2.85
CA GLY A 173 42.43 -24.48 -2.29
C GLY A 173 41.24 -23.67 -1.76
N LYS A 174 41.24 -22.33 -1.89
CA LYS A 174 40.11 -21.47 -1.51
C LYS A 174 39.44 -20.86 -2.74
N LEU A 175 38.12 -20.78 -2.72
CA LEU A 175 37.33 -20.05 -3.72
C LEU A 175 37.63 -18.55 -3.59
N SER A 176 38.05 -17.94 -4.69
CA SER A 176 38.32 -16.51 -4.80
C SER A 176 37.52 -15.93 -5.97
N LEU A 177 36.95 -14.74 -5.78
CA LEU A 177 36.20 -14.07 -6.83
C LEU A 177 37.16 -13.44 -7.84
N ALA A 178 37.06 -13.85 -9.10
CA ALA A 178 37.94 -13.43 -10.19
C ALA A 178 37.45 -12.18 -10.93
N LYS A 179 36.14 -11.91 -10.92
CA LYS A 179 35.51 -10.75 -11.56
C LYS A 179 34.43 -10.17 -10.67
N LYS A 180 34.16 -8.86 -10.80
CA LYS A 180 33.05 -8.20 -10.09
C LYS A 180 31.72 -8.83 -10.53
N THR A 181 30.87 -9.20 -9.58
CA THR A 181 29.50 -9.65 -9.83
C THR A 181 28.53 -8.48 -9.74
N PRO A 182 27.32 -8.58 -10.34
CA PRO A 182 26.25 -7.62 -10.08
C PRO A 182 25.97 -7.48 -8.58
N PRO A 183 25.55 -6.29 -8.12
CA PRO A 183 25.21 -6.09 -6.71
C PRO A 183 23.94 -6.87 -6.36
N VAL A 184 24.02 -7.67 -5.29
CA VAL A 184 22.88 -8.42 -4.73
C VAL A 184 22.81 -8.19 -3.24
N ASN A 185 21.71 -7.60 -2.80
CA ASN A 185 21.39 -7.41 -1.39
C ASN A 185 20.46 -8.53 -0.94
N TRP A 186 20.84 -9.26 0.11
CA TRP A 186 19.99 -10.28 0.73
C TRP A 186 19.12 -9.63 1.80
N ILE A 187 17.84 -9.46 1.48
CA ILE A 187 16.88 -8.70 2.28
C ILE A 187 15.82 -9.61 2.88
N TYR A 188 15.03 -9.07 3.81
CA TYR A 188 13.87 -9.76 4.33
C TYR A 188 12.75 -9.84 3.26
N PRO A 189 11.95 -10.92 3.18
CA PRO A 189 10.99 -11.13 2.09
C PRO A 189 9.73 -10.26 2.22
N LEU A 190 9.70 -9.33 3.18
CA LEU A 190 8.69 -8.27 3.30
C LEU A 190 9.35 -6.90 3.10
N ILE A 191 8.87 -6.17 2.10
CA ILE A 191 9.28 -4.80 1.78
C ILE A 191 8.15 -3.84 2.15
N PHE A 192 8.49 -2.72 2.79
CA PHE A 192 7.55 -1.63 3.01
C PHE A 192 7.38 -0.82 1.72
N SER A 193 6.16 -0.84 1.18
CA SER A 193 5.84 -0.38 -0.18
C SER A 193 6.13 1.12 -0.39
N ASP A 194 6.25 1.47 -1.66
CA ASP A 194 6.49 2.79 -2.25
C ASP A 194 5.38 3.83 -2.01
N MET A 195 5.22 4.28 -0.77
CA MET A 195 4.29 5.34 -0.39
C MET A 195 5.03 6.68 -0.24
N SER A 196 4.71 7.65 -1.11
CA SER A 196 5.46 8.90 -1.18
C SER A 196 5.22 9.86 0.00
N ILE A 197 6.25 10.61 0.38
CA ILE A 197 6.08 11.84 1.14
C ILE A 197 5.23 12.82 0.32
N GLY A 198 4.20 13.38 0.95
CA GLY A 198 3.13 14.10 0.30
C GLY A 198 1.84 13.28 0.24
N ALA A 199 1.91 12.02 -0.22
CA ALA A 199 0.77 11.10 -0.08
C ALA A 199 0.56 10.73 1.39
N LEU A 200 1.64 10.33 2.08
CA LEU A 200 1.70 10.24 3.53
C LEU A 200 2.14 11.57 4.14
N SER A 201 1.73 11.81 5.38
CA SER A 201 2.31 12.84 6.23
C SER A 201 3.76 12.50 6.55
N THR A 202 4.56 13.50 6.90
CA THR A 202 5.94 13.30 7.36
C THR A 202 6.00 12.37 8.57
N ARG A 203 5.08 12.53 9.53
CA ARG A 203 4.98 11.67 10.72
C ARG A 203 4.68 10.21 10.39
N ALA A 204 3.78 9.96 9.43
CA ALA A 204 3.48 8.59 9.01
C ALA A 204 4.69 7.94 8.32
N TRP A 205 5.37 8.70 7.46
CA TRP A 205 6.58 8.24 6.78
C TRP A 205 7.73 7.99 7.78
N GLU A 206 7.91 8.88 8.76
CA GLU A 206 8.86 8.77 9.87
C GLU A 206 8.59 7.52 10.72
N SER A 207 7.32 7.22 11.05
CA SER A 207 6.95 6.01 11.80
C SER A 207 7.42 4.73 11.09
N VAL A 208 7.24 4.66 9.77
CA VAL A 208 7.67 3.51 8.96
C VAL A 208 9.19 3.45 8.86
N ALA A 209 9.87 4.59 8.70
CA ALA A 209 11.33 4.67 8.65
C ALA A 209 11.97 4.25 9.98
N MET A 210 11.43 4.70 11.12
CA MET A 210 11.87 4.30 12.45
C MET A 210 11.68 2.80 12.69
N ALA A 211 10.52 2.24 12.32
CA ALA A 211 10.30 0.81 12.41
C ALA A 211 11.28 0.03 11.54
N THR A 212 11.58 0.52 10.33
CA THR A 212 12.57 -0.09 9.43
C THR A 212 13.96 -0.12 10.06
N ALA A 213 14.42 1.00 10.61
CA ALA A 213 15.71 1.09 11.28
C ALA A 213 15.76 0.14 12.49
N TYR A 214 14.74 0.15 13.35
CA TYR A 214 14.67 -0.73 14.52
C TYR A 214 14.73 -2.23 14.14
N LEU A 215 13.96 -2.64 13.12
CA LEU A 215 13.97 -4.03 12.64
C LEU A 215 15.36 -4.46 12.15
N ASN A 216 16.09 -3.57 11.48
CA ASN A 216 17.44 -3.84 11.01
C ASN A 216 18.46 -3.87 12.14
N GLU A 217 18.48 -2.84 12.98
CA GLU A 217 19.55 -2.58 13.95
C GLU A 217 19.39 -3.36 15.26
N LYS A 218 18.14 -3.62 15.67
CA LYS A 218 17.82 -4.28 16.95
C LYS A 218 17.33 -5.70 16.77
N CYS A 219 16.54 -5.97 15.73
CA CYS A 219 15.98 -7.31 15.49
C CYS A 219 16.81 -8.15 14.50
N GLY A 220 17.79 -7.55 13.80
CA GLY A 220 18.58 -8.26 12.79
C GLY A 220 17.78 -8.70 11.55
N LEU A 221 16.61 -8.09 11.31
CA LEU A 221 15.75 -8.36 10.16
C LEU A 221 16.04 -7.33 9.06
N PRO A 222 16.64 -7.72 7.91
CA PRO A 222 17.08 -6.80 6.88
C PRO A 222 15.92 -6.29 6.01
N VAL A 223 14.92 -5.66 6.63
CA VAL A 223 13.74 -5.06 5.98
C VAL A 223 14.16 -3.82 5.20
N ARG A 224 13.49 -3.59 4.07
CA ARG A 224 13.70 -2.40 3.24
C ARG A 224 12.40 -1.62 3.10
N MET A 225 12.52 -0.30 3.01
CA MET A 225 11.42 0.62 2.75
C MET A 225 11.66 1.34 1.43
N SER A 226 10.63 1.48 0.60
CA SER A 226 10.72 2.31 -0.60
C SER A 226 10.28 3.75 -0.33
N SER A 227 10.99 4.72 -0.91
CA SER A 227 10.72 6.16 -0.71
C SER A 227 9.38 6.62 -1.30
N GLY A 228 8.86 5.89 -2.29
CA GLY A 228 7.79 6.36 -3.16
C GLY A 228 8.23 7.48 -4.12
N GLU A 229 7.30 7.88 -4.99
CA GLU A 229 7.51 8.85 -6.09
C GLU A 229 7.73 10.31 -5.67
N GLY A 230 7.86 10.59 -4.37
CA GLY A 230 7.83 11.94 -3.82
C GLY A 230 9.20 12.59 -3.56
N GLY A 231 10.30 11.89 -3.86
CA GLY A 231 11.63 12.25 -3.40
C GLY A 231 11.88 11.82 -1.94
N MET A 232 13.01 12.26 -1.38
CA MET A 232 13.43 11.91 -0.03
C MET A 232 14.03 13.12 0.70
N PRO A 233 13.89 13.24 2.03
CA PRO A 233 14.51 14.31 2.80
C PRO A 233 16.04 14.22 2.75
N VAL A 234 16.71 15.36 2.54
CA VAL A 234 18.18 15.43 2.42
C VAL A 234 18.90 14.84 3.62
N LYS A 235 18.40 15.11 4.84
CA LYS A 235 18.97 14.55 6.07
C LYS A 235 19.06 13.02 6.06
N LEU A 236 18.09 12.33 5.47
CA LEU A 236 18.11 10.86 5.35
C LEU A 236 19.05 10.39 4.24
N MET A 237 19.19 11.16 3.16
CA MET A 237 20.17 10.87 2.10
C MET A 237 21.61 10.94 2.62
N GLU A 238 21.89 11.84 3.57
CA GLU A 238 23.22 12.00 4.17
C GLU A 238 23.42 11.13 5.44
N SER A 239 22.49 10.21 5.72
CA SER A 239 22.51 9.33 6.91
C SER A 239 22.90 7.89 6.58
N GLU A 240 23.34 7.12 7.58
CA GLU A 240 23.60 5.68 7.43
C GLU A 240 22.33 4.86 7.23
N SER A 241 21.17 5.37 7.66
CA SER A 241 19.88 4.71 7.44
C SER A 241 19.47 4.68 5.96
N LEU A 242 20.18 5.39 5.07
CA LEU A 242 20.00 5.34 3.62
C LEU A 242 20.11 3.90 3.08
N GLN A 243 20.96 3.06 3.67
CA GLN A 243 21.15 1.66 3.28
C GLN A 243 19.88 0.79 3.45
N TYR A 244 18.86 1.30 4.15
CA TYR A 244 17.56 0.63 4.32
C TYR A 244 16.52 1.08 3.27
N MET A 245 16.86 2.09 2.46
CA MET A 245 15.92 2.76 1.56
C MET A 245 16.09 2.30 0.11
N ILE A 246 14.97 1.99 -0.54
CA ILE A 246 14.87 1.79 -2.00
C ILE A 246 14.34 3.09 -2.61
N LEU A 247 15.21 3.81 -3.32
CA LEU A 247 14.86 5.08 -3.95
C LEU A 247 13.97 4.84 -5.16
N GLN A 248 12.78 5.42 -5.20
CA GLN A 248 11.89 5.26 -6.34
C GLN A 248 12.04 6.40 -7.35
N ILE A 249 12.07 6.06 -8.63
CA ILE A 249 11.92 6.99 -9.75
C ILE A 249 10.64 6.67 -10.51
N ALA A 250 9.75 7.67 -10.62
CA ALA A 250 8.51 7.60 -11.39
C ALA A 250 8.54 8.66 -12.51
N SER A 251 7.57 8.65 -13.40
CA SER A 251 7.52 9.52 -14.60
C SER A 251 7.68 11.03 -14.35
N GLY A 252 7.29 11.53 -13.18
CA GLY A 252 7.46 12.94 -12.82
C GLY A 252 8.86 13.31 -12.32
N HIS A 253 9.75 12.34 -12.10
CA HIS A 253 11.13 12.49 -11.57
C HIS A 253 11.24 13.39 -10.32
N PHE A 254 10.17 13.53 -9.54
CA PHE A 254 10.15 14.45 -8.41
C PHE A 254 11.24 14.10 -7.38
N GLY A 255 11.96 15.12 -6.92
CA GLY A 255 13.03 15.00 -5.94
C GLY A 255 14.37 14.46 -6.48
N TRP A 256 14.44 13.94 -7.72
CA TRP A 256 15.69 13.38 -8.25
C TRP A 256 16.81 14.40 -8.42
N ASN A 257 16.50 15.66 -8.72
CA ASN A 257 17.50 16.73 -8.71
C ASN A 257 18.19 16.85 -7.35
N ARG A 258 17.43 16.72 -6.25
CA ARG A 258 18.01 16.77 -4.90
C ARG A 258 18.74 15.49 -4.52
N ILE A 259 18.23 14.34 -4.97
CA ILE A 259 18.92 13.06 -4.78
C ILE A 259 20.30 13.13 -5.42
N ILE A 260 20.38 13.55 -6.68
CA ILE A 260 21.65 13.68 -7.42
C ILE A 260 22.60 14.66 -6.73
N GLN A 261 22.11 15.82 -6.29
CA GLN A 261 22.93 16.80 -5.55
C GLN A 261 23.43 16.27 -4.20
N ALA A 262 22.70 15.36 -3.58
CA ALA A 262 23.09 14.73 -2.32
C ALA A 262 24.03 13.52 -2.50
N MET A 263 24.08 12.90 -3.69
CA MET A 263 24.90 11.69 -3.94
C MET A 263 26.37 11.83 -3.49
N PRO A 264 27.09 12.94 -3.76
CA PRO A 264 28.47 13.09 -3.29
C PRO A 264 28.63 13.15 -1.77
N LYS A 265 27.54 13.40 -1.02
CA LYS A 265 27.50 13.53 0.43
C LYS A 265 26.89 12.31 1.12
N MET A 266 26.43 11.31 0.36
CA MET A 266 25.88 10.08 0.91
C MET A 266 26.98 9.31 1.65
N LYS A 267 26.71 8.93 2.91
CA LYS A 267 27.64 8.13 3.72
C LYS A 267 27.68 6.67 3.28
N VAL A 268 26.55 6.17 2.78
CA VAL A 268 26.35 4.79 2.33
C VAL A 268 25.50 4.79 1.06
N ASP A 269 25.62 3.76 0.24
CA ASP A 269 24.73 3.58 -0.92
C ASP A 269 23.30 3.17 -0.44
N PRO A 270 22.24 3.55 -1.18
CA PRO A 270 20.89 3.06 -0.90
C PRO A 270 20.76 1.54 -1.14
N ALA A 271 19.73 0.92 -0.57
CA ALA A 271 19.46 -0.50 -0.75
C ALA A 271 19.20 -0.89 -2.22
N GLY A 272 18.70 0.06 -3.01
CA GLY A 272 18.39 -0.11 -4.42
C GLY A 272 17.69 1.10 -5.03
N VAL A 273 17.44 1.01 -6.32
CA VAL A 273 16.55 1.94 -7.03
C VAL A 273 15.38 1.16 -7.63
N LEU A 274 14.19 1.74 -7.57
CA LEU A 274 12.97 1.17 -8.14
C LEU A 274 12.43 2.09 -9.24
N ILE A 275 12.49 1.64 -10.49
CA ILE A 275 11.86 2.31 -11.63
C ILE A 275 10.36 1.96 -11.61
N LYS A 276 9.49 2.95 -11.46
CA LYS A 276 8.04 2.73 -11.42
C LYS A 276 7.41 3.04 -12.77
N ILE A 277 7.12 2.01 -13.56
CA ILE A 277 6.37 2.15 -14.82
C ILE A 277 4.86 1.98 -14.63
N GLY A 278 4.41 1.39 -13.52
CA GLY A 278 2.99 1.24 -13.21
C GLY A 278 2.74 0.91 -11.73
N GLN A 279 1.49 1.10 -11.31
CA GLN A 279 0.99 0.65 -10.01
C GLN A 279 -0.39 0.04 -10.16
N GLY A 280 -0.73 -0.93 -9.31
CA GLY A 280 -1.96 -1.71 -9.46
C GLY A 280 -3.24 -0.90 -9.36
N ALA A 281 -3.23 0.16 -8.54
CA ALA A 281 -4.37 1.06 -8.33
C ALA A 281 -4.67 2.01 -9.50
N LYS A 282 -3.75 2.16 -10.46
CA LYS A 282 -3.93 3.01 -11.65
C LYS A 282 -2.85 2.67 -12.70
N PRO A 283 -2.95 1.51 -13.35
CA PRO A 283 -1.91 0.99 -14.24
C PRO A 283 -1.55 1.90 -15.40
N GLY A 284 -2.52 2.65 -15.93
CA GLY A 284 -2.33 3.53 -17.10
C GLY A 284 -2.09 5.01 -16.79
N ASP A 285 -2.09 5.40 -15.51
CA ASP A 285 -1.98 6.80 -15.09
C ASP A 285 -0.67 7.07 -14.32
N GLY A 286 -0.23 8.34 -14.34
CA GLY A 286 0.88 8.80 -13.53
C GLY A 286 0.53 9.00 -12.04
N GLY A 287 1.56 9.36 -11.27
CA GLY A 287 1.43 9.89 -9.92
C GLY A 287 0.45 11.08 -9.84
N LEU A 288 -0.29 11.19 -8.74
CA LEU A 288 -1.23 12.29 -8.52
C LEU A 288 -1.12 12.77 -7.07
N LEU A 289 -0.81 14.06 -6.90
CA LEU A 289 -0.81 14.72 -5.61
C LEU A 289 -1.62 16.02 -5.66
N PRO A 290 -2.80 16.09 -5.03
CA PRO A 290 -3.61 17.31 -5.00
C PRO A 290 -2.89 18.48 -4.31
N ALA A 291 -3.14 19.70 -4.78
CA ALA A 291 -2.51 20.94 -4.27
C ALA A 291 -2.63 21.12 -2.75
N ALA A 292 -3.76 20.69 -2.17
CA ALA A 292 -4.01 20.72 -0.73
C ALA A 292 -2.98 19.92 0.10
N LYS A 293 -2.25 19.01 -0.56
CA LYS A 293 -1.20 18.17 0.05
C LYS A 293 0.21 18.57 -0.39
N VAL A 294 0.36 19.67 -1.12
CA VAL A 294 1.66 20.22 -1.52
C VAL A 294 2.04 21.32 -0.52
N ALA A 295 2.41 20.89 0.68
CA ALA A 295 2.93 21.79 1.73
C ALA A 295 4.37 22.22 1.44
N GLU A 296 4.88 23.23 2.15
CA GLU A 296 6.23 23.79 1.95
C GLU A 296 7.34 22.73 2.00
N HIS A 297 7.31 21.81 2.96
CA HIS A 297 8.29 20.73 3.01
C HIS A 297 8.17 19.76 1.82
N VAL A 298 6.96 19.55 1.27
CA VAL A 298 6.76 18.72 0.06
C VAL A 298 7.32 19.44 -1.17
N GLN A 299 7.11 20.75 -1.29
CA GLN A 299 7.71 21.60 -2.33
C GLN A 299 9.24 21.53 -2.24
N ALA A 300 9.78 21.63 -1.02
CA ALA A 300 11.21 21.56 -0.74
C ALA A 300 11.81 20.16 -0.97
N ILE A 301 11.05 19.08 -0.89
CA ILE A 301 11.57 17.75 -1.25
C ILE A 301 11.50 17.58 -2.77
N ARG A 302 10.35 17.88 -3.38
CA ARG A 302 10.06 17.60 -4.80
C ARG A 302 10.71 18.57 -5.77
N GLY A 303 10.91 19.83 -5.38
CA GLY A 303 11.47 20.89 -6.23
C GLY A 303 10.41 21.50 -7.14
N VAL A 304 9.20 21.70 -6.62
CA VAL A 304 8.03 22.12 -7.38
C VAL A 304 7.24 23.18 -6.60
N PRO A 305 6.52 24.08 -7.28
CA PRO A 305 5.62 25.03 -6.62
C PRO A 305 4.36 24.33 -6.09
N LYS A 306 3.59 25.08 -5.28
CA LYS A 306 2.28 24.63 -4.77
C LYS A 306 1.25 24.56 -5.88
N ALA A 307 1.07 23.38 -6.46
CA ALA A 307 0.06 23.08 -7.47
C ALA A 307 -0.43 21.63 -7.32
N THR A 308 -1.51 21.27 -8.02
CA THR A 308 -1.87 19.86 -8.17
C THR A 308 -0.86 19.22 -9.13
N LEU A 309 -0.12 18.23 -8.64
CA LEU A 309 0.92 17.54 -9.39
C LEU A 309 0.32 16.30 -10.04
N SER A 310 0.15 16.36 -11.36
CA SER A 310 -0.20 15.21 -12.19
C SER A 310 1.04 14.79 -12.97
N SER A 311 1.63 13.65 -12.62
CA SER A 311 2.77 13.13 -13.38
C SER A 311 2.31 12.58 -14.73
N PRO A 312 3.17 12.61 -15.76
CA PRO A 312 2.89 11.94 -17.04
C PRO A 312 2.59 10.44 -16.83
N PRO A 313 1.78 9.80 -17.69
CA PRO A 313 1.49 8.37 -17.59
C PRO A 313 2.71 7.47 -17.88
N ASN A 314 3.63 7.94 -18.71
CA ASN A 314 4.86 7.25 -19.07
C ASN A 314 6.10 8.06 -18.65
N HIS A 315 7.23 7.39 -18.46
CA HIS A 315 8.51 8.10 -18.36
C HIS A 315 8.84 8.68 -19.73
N GLN A 316 9.17 9.97 -19.77
CA GLN A 316 9.69 10.58 -21.00
C GLN A 316 10.97 9.86 -21.40
N GLY A 317 10.99 9.32 -22.62
CA GLY A 317 12.08 8.48 -23.11
C GLY A 317 11.91 6.99 -22.89
N LEU A 318 10.90 6.51 -22.14
CA LEU A 318 10.50 5.09 -22.09
C LEU A 318 9.40 4.75 -23.11
N TYR A 319 9.77 4.48 -24.37
CA TYR A 319 8.82 4.20 -25.45
C TYR A 319 8.86 2.77 -26.00
N SER A 320 9.96 2.03 -25.78
CA SER A 320 10.12 0.64 -26.22
C SER A 320 10.86 -0.16 -25.16
N ILE A 321 10.49 -1.42 -24.95
CA ILE A 321 11.15 -2.22 -23.92
C ILE A 321 12.62 -2.49 -24.22
N GLU A 322 12.95 -2.65 -25.50
CA GLU A 322 14.28 -2.99 -25.99
C GLU A 322 15.28 -1.87 -25.72
N GLU A 323 15.00 -0.64 -26.18
CA GLU A 323 15.99 0.42 -26.06
C GLU A 323 15.81 1.24 -24.77
N SER A 324 14.57 1.50 -24.40
CA SER A 324 14.33 2.54 -23.38
C SER A 324 14.40 2.02 -21.95
N VAL A 325 13.83 0.84 -21.68
CA VAL A 325 13.88 0.25 -20.34
C VAL A 325 15.31 -0.14 -20.00
N GLN A 326 16.05 -0.70 -20.97
CA GLN A 326 17.48 -0.96 -20.85
C GLN A 326 18.27 0.33 -20.58
N LYS A 327 18.02 1.41 -21.36
CA LYS A 327 18.69 2.71 -21.15
C LYS A 327 18.45 3.27 -19.75
N MET A 328 17.22 3.16 -19.22
CA MET A 328 16.91 3.65 -17.88
C MET A 328 17.56 2.81 -16.78
N HIS A 329 17.55 1.48 -16.90
CA HIS A 329 18.32 0.60 -16.01
C HIS A 329 19.81 0.95 -16.05
N LEU A 330 20.38 1.08 -17.25
CA LEU A 330 21.80 1.41 -17.42
C LEU A 330 22.15 2.77 -16.81
N SER A 331 21.32 3.79 -17.02
CA SER A 331 21.54 5.14 -16.49
C SER A 331 21.55 5.15 -14.96
N LEU A 332 20.61 4.45 -14.33
CA LEU A 332 20.54 4.40 -12.86
C LEU A 332 21.62 3.51 -12.27
N ASN A 333 21.93 2.37 -12.90
CA ASN A 333 23.07 1.55 -12.50
C ASN A 333 24.37 2.37 -12.57
N ALA A 334 24.59 3.06 -13.69
CA ALA A 334 25.79 3.87 -13.92
C ALA A 334 25.88 5.06 -12.95
N ALA A 335 24.76 5.70 -12.61
CA ALA A 335 24.72 6.78 -11.62
C ALA A 335 25.31 6.36 -10.27
N PHE A 336 25.10 5.09 -9.87
CA PHE A 336 25.67 4.51 -8.65
C PHE A 336 26.92 3.64 -8.90
N GLY A 337 27.59 3.77 -10.06
CA GLY A 337 28.80 3.00 -10.37
C GLY A 337 28.60 1.47 -10.32
N PHE A 338 27.39 1.00 -10.65
CA PHE A 338 26.98 -0.40 -10.57
C PHE A 338 27.17 -1.02 -9.18
N ARG A 339 27.07 -0.23 -8.10
CA ARG A 339 27.11 -0.70 -6.71
C ARG A 339 25.73 -1.00 -6.13
N VAL A 340 24.69 -0.45 -6.75
CA VAL A 340 23.30 -0.50 -6.27
C VAL A 340 22.43 -1.29 -7.24
N PRO A 341 21.59 -2.23 -6.77
CA PRO A 341 20.67 -2.96 -7.64
C PRO A 341 19.53 -2.04 -8.10
N VAL A 342 19.14 -2.17 -9.37
CA VAL A 342 18.01 -1.42 -9.95
C VAL A 342 16.93 -2.38 -10.42
N ALA A 343 15.74 -2.21 -9.85
CA ALA A 343 14.56 -3.01 -10.15
C ALA A 343 13.50 -2.17 -10.85
N ILE A 344 12.48 -2.84 -11.38
CA ILE A 344 11.33 -2.20 -12.02
C ILE A 344 10.02 -2.64 -11.37
N LYS A 345 9.08 -1.72 -11.24
CA LYS A 345 7.72 -1.95 -10.77
C LYS A 345 6.72 -1.79 -11.90
N CYS A 346 5.96 -2.85 -12.15
CA CYS A 346 4.92 -2.92 -13.17
C CYS A 346 3.57 -3.27 -12.51
N ALA A 347 2.49 -2.69 -13.02
CA ALA A 347 1.16 -3.11 -12.64
C ALA A 347 0.84 -4.48 -13.25
N ALA A 348 0.17 -5.35 -12.49
CA ALA A 348 -0.32 -6.61 -13.03
C ALA A 348 -1.37 -6.32 -14.12
N SER A 349 -1.04 -6.72 -15.34
CA SER A 349 -1.85 -6.49 -16.54
C SER A 349 -1.67 -7.61 -17.54
N ALA A 350 -2.42 -7.60 -18.64
CA ALA A 350 -2.21 -8.50 -19.76
C ALA A 350 -0.77 -8.46 -20.32
N THR A 351 -0.08 -7.31 -20.25
CA THR A 351 1.26 -7.12 -20.82
C THR A 351 2.41 -7.34 -19.83
N SER A 352 2.12 -7.41 -18.53
CA SER A 352 3.14 -7.50 -17.48
C SER A 352 4.11 -8.68 -17.63
N VAL A 353 3.62 -9.84 -18.09
CA VAL A 353 4.44 -11.03 -18.35
C VAL A 353 5.39 -10.81 -19.52
N SER A 354 4.94 -10.14 -20.57
CA SER A 354 5.78 -9.77 -21.71
C SER A 354 6.88 -8.79 -21.29
N VAL A 355 6.57 -7.85 -20.39
CA VAL A 355 7.59 -6.93 -19.84
C VAL A 355 8.67 -7.72 -19.11
N TYR A 356 8.27 -8.61 -18.21
CA TYR A 356 9.20 -9.46 -17.46
C TYR A 356 10.04 -10.36 -18.39
N ASN A 357 9.42 -10.99 -19.38
CA ASN A 357 10.09 -11.87 -20.32
C ASN A 357 11.19 -11.16 -21.12
N ASN A 358 10.95 -9.91 -21.54
CA ASN A 358 11.97 -9.11 -22.22
C ASN A 358 13.14 -8.74 -21.30
N LEU A 359 12.86 -8.38 -20.05
CA LEU A 359 13.90 -8.09 -19.06
C LEU A 359 14.76 -9.32 -18.73
N LEU A 360 14.18 -10.53 -18.74
CA LEU A 360 14.94 -11.76 -18.56
C LEU A 360 15.97 -11.98 -19.67
N ARG A 361 15.63 -11.58 -20.89
CA ARG A 361 16.44 -11.71 -22.11
C ARG A 361 17.39 -10.54 -22.34
N ASP A 362 17.39 -9.54 -21.46
CA ASP A 362 18.30 -8.40 -21.51
C ASP A 362 19.77 -8.88 -21.60
N PRO A 363 20.51 -8.51 -22.66
CA PRO A 363 21.90 -8.95 -22.85
C PRO A 363 22.84 -8.40 -21.77
N TYR A 364 22.50 -7.27 -21.16
CA TYR A 364 23.31 -6.65 -20.12
C TYR A 364 23.12 -7.29 -18.74
N LYS A 365 22.03 -8.06 -18.55
CA LYS A 365 21.69 -8.71 -17.28
C LYS A 365 21.70 -7.75 -16.09
N ILE A 366 21.20 -6.53 -16.27
CA ILE A 366 21.30 -5.44 -15.27
C ILE A 366 20.03 -5.27 -14.42
N CYS A 367 18.91 -5.88 -14.81
CA CYS A 367 17.68 -5.84 -14.03
C CYS A 367 17.82 -6.66 -12.75
N GLY A 368 17.75 -5.98 -11.60
CA GLY A 368 17.92 -6.57 -10.27
C GLY A 368 16.64 -7.02 -9.59
N GLY A 369 15.47 -6.86 -10.23
CA GLY A 369 14.21 -7.33 -9.67
C GLY A 369 13.00 -6.82 -10.43
N PHE A 370 11.89 -7.55 -10.30
CA PHE A 370 10.63 -7.23 -10.95
C PHE A 370 9.48 -7.24 -9.95
N PHE A 371 8.92 -6.05 -9.70
CA PHE A 371 7.87 -5.81 -8.70
C PHE A 371 6.52 -5.77 -9.41
N LEU A 372 5.67 -6.73 -9.12
CA LEU A 372 4.34 -6.88 -9.72
C LEU A 372 3.27 -6.38 -8.75
N ASP A 373 2.50 -5.36 -9.15
CA ASP A 373 1.50 -4.71 -8.29
C ASP A 373 0.08 -4.97 -8.80
N GLY A 374 -0.71 -5.74 -8.05
CA GLY A 374 -2.06 -6.15 -8.42
C GLY A 374 -3.14 -5.11 -8.22
N ILE A 375 -4.30 -5.35 -8.82
CA ILE A 375 -5.51 -4.50 -8.76
C ILE A 375 -5.95 -4.10 -7.34
N GLN A 376 -5.61 -4.90 -6.33
CA GLN A 376 -5.93 -4.62 -4.92
C GLN A 376 -4.92 -3.68 -4.23
N GLY A 377 -3.99 -3.10 -5.00
CA GLY A 377 -3.08 -2.04 -4.57
C GLY A 377 -3.82 -0.80 -4.06
N GLY A 378 -3.18 -0.05 -3.19
CA GLY A 378 -3.69 1.23 -2.68
C GLY A 378 -3.11 2.43 -3.44
N THR A 379 -3.72 3.61 -3.25
CA THR A 379 -3.20 4.87 -3.77
C THR A 379 -3.58 6.05 -2.88
N GLY A 380 -2.71 7.07 -2.82
CA GLY A 380 -3.05 8.34 -2.18
C GLY A 380 -4.09 9.15 -2.97
N ALA A 381 -4.06 9.04 -4.31
CA ALA A 381 -5.01 9.66 -5.22
C ALA A 381 -4.98 9.00 -6.61
N ALA A 382 -6.16 8.76 -7.17
CA ALA A 382 -6.38 8.29 -8.54
C ALA A 382 -7.76 8.75 -9.03
N ASN A 383 -8.01 8.62 -10.33
CA ASN A 383 -9.38 8.62 -10.82
C ASN A 383 -10.08 7.36 -10.28
N GLU A 384 -11.31 7.51 -9.78
CA GLU A 384 -12.09 6.41 -9.21
C GLU A 384 -12.26 5.27 -10.22
N ILE A 385 -12.52 5.60 -11.48
CA ILE A 385 -12.68 4.62 -12.55
C ILE A 385 -11.42 3.76 -12.75
N SER A 386 -10.22 4.36 -12.71
CA SER A 386 -8.97 3.60 -12.81
C SER A 386 -8.82 2.68 -11.60
N LEU A 387 -9.09 3.18 -10.40
CA LEU A 387 -8.93 2.44 -9.15
C LEU A 387 -9.83 1.20 -9.06
N ASP A 388 -11.03 1.28 -9.62
CA ASP A 388 -12.05 0.24 -9.48
C ASP A 388 -12.14 -0.70 -10.71
N HIS A 389 -11.67 -0.29 -11.89
CA HIS A 389 -11.88 -1.03 -13.15
C HIS A 389 -10.62 -1.36 -13.95
N THR A 390 -9.41 -1.12 -13.43
CA THR A 390 -8.18 -1.43 -14.16
C THR A 390 -7.20 -2.27 -13.35
N GLY A 391 -6.57 -3.24 -14.01
CA GLY A 391 -5.56 -4.13 -13.42
C GLY A 391 -6.00 -5.60 -13.35
N HIS A 392 -5.09 -6.45 -12.88
CA HIS A 392 -5.33 -7.89 -12.69
C HIS A 392 -5.03 -8.31 -11.24
N PRO A 393 -5.60 -9.43 -10.75
CA PRO A 393 -5.13 -10.07 -9.53
C PRO A 393 -3.64 -10.39 -9.64
N VAL A 394 -2.87 -10.04 -8.62
CA VAL A 394 -1.40 -10.22 -8.64
C VAL A 394 -1.00 -11.70 -8.72
N VAL A 395 -1.79 -12.58 -8.09
CA VAL A 395 -1.51 -14.02 -7.95
C VAL A 395 -1.33 -14.70 -9.31
N SER A 396 -2.24 -14.43 -10.25
CA SER A 396 -2.20 -15.05 -11.58
C SER A 396 -1.04 -14.56 -12.42
N LYS A 397 -0.79 -13.24 -12.43
CA LYS A 397 0.31 -12.65 -13.20
C LYS A 397 1.68 -12.96 -12.63
N LEU A 398 1.81 -13.09 -11.30
CA LEU A 398 3.03 -13.58 -10.68
C LEU A 398 3.37 -15.00 -11.17
N ARG A 399 2.37 -15.89 -11.13
CA ARG A 399 2.55 -17.28 -11.54
C ARG A 399 2.95 -17.39 -13.01
N GLU A 400 2.30 -16.63 -13.89
CA GLU A 400 2.65 -16.56 -15.30
C GLU A 400 4.09 -16.04 -15.53
N CYS A 401 4.52 -14.99 -14.81
CA CYS A 401 5.91 -14.53 -14.85
C CYS A 401 6.89 -15.62 -14.42
N TYR A 402 6.64 -16.28 -13.29
CA TYR A 402 7.50 -17.36 -12.80
C TYR A 402 7.61 -18.50 -13.82
N LEU A 403 6.49 -19.00 -14.35
CA LEU A 403 6.47 -20.06 -15.34
C LEU A 403 7.15 -19.66 -16.67
N ALA A 404 7.04 -18.38 -17.07
CA ALA A 404 7.76 -17.88 -18.24
C ALA A 404 9.28 -17.94 -18.03
N ALA A 405 9.79 -17.68 -16.82
CA ALA A 405 11.20 -17.83 -16.50
C ALA A 405 11.62 -19.32 -16.49
N VAL A 406 10.80 -20.19 -15.88
CA VAL A 406 11.04 -21.64 -15.81
C VAL A 406 11.14 -22.25 -17.20
N LYS A 407 10.23 -21.90 -18.12
CA LYS A 407 10.23 -22.40 -19.50
C LYS A 407 11.54 -22.08 -20.24
N GLN A 408 12.26 -21.06 -19.82
CA GLN A 408 13.51 -20.62 -20.42
C GLN A 408 14.75 -21.07 -19.63
N GLY A 409 14.58 -21.74 -18.48
CA GLY A 409 15.69 -22.06 -17.57
C GLY A 409 16.31 -20.83 -16.89
N LEU A 410 15.58 -19.71 -16.83
CA LEU A 410 16.05 -18.43 -16.27
C LEU A 410 15.40 -18.09 -14.92
N GLN A 411 14.68 -19.04 -14.30
CA GLN A 411 14.05 -18.85 -13.00
C GLN A 411 15.08 -18.45 -11.94
N GLY A 412 14.72 -17.49 -11.08
CA GLY A 412 15.57 -17.01 -10.00
C GLY A 412 16.65 -15.99 -10.40
N GLN A 413 16.91 -15.74 -11.70
CA GLN A 413 17.91 -14.75 -12.11
C GLN A 413 17.47 -13.29 -11.88
N ILE A 414 16.19 -12.99 -12.16
CA ILE A 414 15.55 -11.73 -11.77
C ILE A 414 14.58 -12.05 -10.63
N PRO A 415 14.84 -11.56 -9.41
CA PRO A 415 13.94 -11.78 -8.29
C PRO A 415 12.54 -11.19 -8.55
N LEU A 416 11.50 -11.98 -8.29
CA LEU A 416 10.10 -11.56 -8.40
C LEU A 416 9.61 -11.07 -7.04
N TYR A 417 9.11 -9.84 -7.00
CA TYR A 417 8.42 -9.28 -5.84
C TYR A 417 6.98 -9.01 -6.19
N ALA A 418 6.06 -9.27 -5.26
CA ALA A 418 4.64 -9.12 -5.57
C ALA A 418 3.85 -8.45 -4.46
N GLY A 419 2.90 -7.61 -4.84
CA GLY A 419 2.06 -6.86 -3.92
C GLY A 419 0.71 -6.55 -4.52
N GLY A 420 -0.19 -6.04 -3.69
CA GLY A 420 -1.60 -5.86 -4.04
C GLY A 420 -2.46 -6.86 -3.30
N GLY A 421 -3.14 -6.37 -2.26
CA GLY A 421 -4.08 -7.15 -1.46
C GLY A 421 -3.50 -8.03 -0.36
N ILE A 422 -2.17 -8.05 -0.17
CA ILE A 422 -1.50 -8.78 0.93
C ILE A 422 -1.97 -8.24 2.29
N GLY A 423 -2.40 -9.14 3.17
CA GLY A 423 -2.79 -8.83 4.55
C GLY A 423 -4.16 -8.17 4.70
N MET A 424 -5.01 -8.15 3.67
CA MET A 424 -6.35 -7.54 3.76
C MET A 424 -7.23 -8.19 4.84
N THR A 425 -7.05 -9.48 5.11
CA THR A 425 -7.79 -10.23 6.14
C THR A 425 -7.04 -10.34 7.47
N GLY A 426 -5.93 -9.61 7.63
CA GLY A 426 -5.07 -9.69 8.81
C GLY A 426 -3.97 -10.76 8.73
N ASN A 427 -4.04 -11.68 7.77
CA ASN A 427 -3.13 -12.83 7.63
C ASN A 427 -2.02 -12.59 6.60
N ALA A 428 -1.19 -11.57 6.79
CA ALA A 428 -0.18 -11.19 5.80
C ALA A 428 0.90 -12.27 5.58
N ALA A 429 1.30 -13.01 6.62
CA ALA A 429 2.30 -14.07 6.49
C ALA A 429 1.81 -15.23 5.61
N ALA A 430 0.54 -15.62 5.75
CA ALA A 430 -0.08 -16.63 4.90
C ALA A 430 -0.18 -16.16 3.44
N ASP A 431 -0.63 -14.93 3.21
CA ASP A 431 -0.68 -14.35 1.86
C ASP A 431 0.73 -14.30 1.23
N ALA A 432 1.75 -13.89 2.00
CA ALA A 432 3.13 -13.86 1.54
C ALA A 432 3.69 -15.25 1.23
N PHE A 433 3.47 -16.23 2.10
CA PHE A 433 3.89 -17.61 1.89
C PHE A 433 3.30 -18.21 0.62
N LYS A 434 2.01 -17.99 0.36
CA LYS A 434 1.34 -18.41 -0.88
C LYS A 434 2.01 -17.79 -2.11
N MET A 435 2.29 -16.49 -2.08
CA MET A 435 2.99 -15.82 -3.20
C MET A 435 4.38 -16.38 -3.42
N ILE A 436 5.12 -16.66 -2.33
CA ILE A 436 6.46 -17.25 -2.41
C ILE A 436 6.39 -18.62 -3.08
N CYS A 437 5.49 -19.50 -2.64
CA CYS A 437 5.25 -20.81 -3.26
C CYS A 437 4.83 -20.71 -4.74
N LEU A 438 4.16 -19.62 -5.15
CA LEU A 438 3.80 -19.39 -6.56
C LEU A 438 4.94 -18.82 -7.42
N GLY A 439 6.05 -18.38 -6.81
CA GLY A 439 7.26 -17.96 -7.51
C GLY A 439 7.84 -16.61 -7.08
N ALA A 440 7.23 -15.91 -6.12
CA ALA A 440 7.82 -14.67 -5.59
C ALA A 440 9.03 -14.98 -4.68
N ASN A 441 10.04 -14.12 -4.73
CA ASN A 441 11.10 -14.08 -3.73
C ASN A 441 10.67 -13.31 -2.47
N GLY A 442 9.69 -12.42 -2.59
CA GLY A 442 9.11 -11.70 -1.47
C GLY A 442 7.88 -10.88 -1.85
N VAL A 443 7.31 -10.19 -0.87
CA VAL A 443 6.14 -9.34 -1.03
C VAL A 443 6.41 -7.91 -0.61
N PHE A 444 5.58 -6.98 -1.11
CA PHE A 444 5.58 -5.60 -0.63
C PHE A 444 4.20 -5.16 -0.18
N CYS A 445 4.16 -4.45 0.96
CA CYS A 445 2.92 -4.06 1.63
C CYS A 445 2.87 -2.57 1.95
N GLY A 446 1.79 -1.90 1.55
CA GLY A 446 1.51 -0.49 1.89
C GLY A 446 0.26 -0.33 2.75
N LYS A 447 -0.87 -0.92 2.31
CA LYS A 447 -2.16 -0.84 3.01
C LYS A 447 -2.04 -1.32 4.47
N LEU A 448 -1.41 -2.49 4.68
CA LEU A 448 -1.18 -3.04 6.01
C LEU A 448 -0.50 -2.03 6.94
N LEU A 449 0.58 -1.39 6.49
CA LEU A 449 1.34 -0.43 7.29
C LEU A 449 0.46 0.73 7.74
N ILE A 450 -0.30 1.35 6.83
CA ILE A 450 -1.18 2.45 7.22
C ILE A 450 -2.35 1.99 8.11
N GLN A 451 -2.82 0.74 8.00
CA GLN A 451 -3.80 0.19 8.94
C GLN A 451 -3.20 0.07 10.36
N LEU A 452 -1.94 -0.37 10.48
CA LEU A 452 -1.21 -0.42 11.76
C LEU A 452 -1.00 0.97 12.37
N LEU A 453 -0.84 1.99 11.54
CA LEU A 453 -0.82 3.41 11.97
C LEU A 453 -2.21 3.97 12.35
N GLY A 454 -3.28 3.16 12.25
CA GLY A 454 -4.62 3.53 12.66
C GLY A 454 -5.54 4.05 11.55
N CYS A 455 -5.25 3.77 10.28
CA CYS A 455 -6.15 4.10 9.17
C CYS A 455 -7.53 3.42 9.38
N VAL A 456 -8.60 4.17 9.13
CA VAL A 456 -9.99 3.70 9.25
C VAL A 456 -10.61 3.40 7.88
N GLY A 457 -9.80 3.44 6.83
CA GLY A 457 -10.25 3.12 5.48
C GLY A 457 -10.50 1.62 5.32
N ASN A 458 -11.46 1.25 4.48
CA ASN A 458 -11.73 -0.15 4.13
C ASN A 458 -12.20 -0.32 2.68
N GLU A 459 -12.38 -1.56 2.29
CA GLU A 459 -12.79 -2.05 0.97
C GLU A 459 -14.27 -1.79 0.66
N HIS A 460 -15.03 -1.23 1.62
CA HIS A 460 -16.44 -0.86 1.46
C HIS A 460 -16.64 0.66 1.31
N GLY A 461 -15.58 1.40 0.96
CA GLY A 461 -15.64 2.84 0.77
C GLY A 461 -15.66 3.66 2.07
N ARG A 462 -15.40 3.05 3.24
CA ARG A 462 -15.23 3.81 4.49
C ARG A 462 -13.95 4.64 4.40
N CYS A 463 -14.07 5.90 4.79
CA CYS A 463 -13.08 6.96 4.70
C CYS A 463 -12.54 7.22 3.29
N ASN A 464 -11.71 6.33 2.71
CA ASN A 464 -11.13 6.35 1.35
C ASN A 464 -10.99 7.76 0.69
N ALA A 465 -10.49 8.71 1.47
CA ALA A 465 -10.43 10.14 1.11
C ALA A 465 -9.00 10.66 1.25
N CYS A 466 -8.01 9.79 1.04
CA CYS A 466 -6.58 10.09 1.20
C CYS A 466 -6.12 11.24 0.28
N ASN A 467 -6.84 11.51 -0.80
CA ASN A 467 -6.57 12.56 -1.77
C ASN A 467 -6.90 13.95 -1.21
N THR A 468 -7.86 14.06 -0.29
CA THR A 468 -8.42 15.35 0.15
C THR A 468 -7.48 16.18 1.04
N GLY A 469 -6.47 15.55 1.63
CA GLY A 469 -5.66 16.18 2.68
C GLY A 469 -6.37 16.32 4.03
N LYS A 470 -7.60 15.81 4.17
CA LYS A 470 -8.42 15.89 5.40
C LYS A 470 -8.39 14.60 6.24
N CYS A 471 -7.31 13.81 6.12
CA CYS A 471 -7.21 12.50 6.78
C CYS A 471 -7.41 12.64 8.30
N PRO A 472 -8.44 11.99 8.88
CA PRO A 472 -8.82 12.22 10.27
C PRO A 472 -7.80 11.70 11.29
N THR A 473 -6.94 10.77 10.88
CA THR A 473 -5.98 10.07 11.74
C THR A 473 -4.55 10.60 11.56
N GLY A 474 -4.34 11.64 10.75
CA GLY A 474 -3.01 12.23 10.56
C GLY A 474 -2.09 11.50 9.59
N ILE A 475 -2.57 10.44 8.91
CA ILE A 475 -1.74 9.59 8.04
C ILE A 475 -1.57 10.18 6.64
N CYS A 476 -2.67 10.54 5.97
CA CYS A 476 -2.67 11.00 4.56
C CYS A 476 -3.04 12.49 4.44
N THR A 477 -2.37 13.35 5.21
CA THR A 477 -2.63 14.79 5.30
C THR A 477 -1.33 15.56 5.48
N GLN A 478 -1.32 16.83 5.06
CA GLN A 478 -0.24 17.78 5.36
C GLN A 478 -0.72 18.94 6.25
N ASP A 479 -1.95 18.89 6.77
CA ASP A 479 -2.46 19.89 7.71
C ASP A 479 -1.75 19.73 9.06
N PRO A 480 -1.03 20.76 9.56
CA PRO A 480 -0.29 20.67 10.82
C PRO A 480 -1.16 20.26 12.02
N ARG A 481 -2.45 20.59 12.04
CA ARG A 481 -3.37 20.20 13.12
C ARG A 481 -3.70 18.71 13.05
N LEU A 482 -3.89 18.17 11.85
CA LEU A 482 -4.27 16.77 11.66
C LEU A 482 -3.08 15.83 11.76
N VAL A 483 -1.91 16.24 11.26
CA VAL A 483 -0.67 15.46 11.31
C VAL A 483 -0.31 15.11 12.77
N LYS A 484 -0.54 16.03 13.71
CA LYS A 484 -0.32 15.82 15.16
C LYS A 484 -1.16 14.70 15.79
N ARG A 485 -2.25 14.25 15.13
CA ARG A 485 -3.09 13.15 15.63
C ARG A 485 -2.40 11.79 15.56
N LEU A 486 -1.34 11.67 14.75
CA LEU A 486 -0.55 10.45 14.65
C LEU A 486 0.60 10.45 15.67
N ASP A 487 0.58 9.47 16.55
CA ASP A 487 1.70 9.12 17.43
C ASP A 487 2.72 8.27 16.64
N VAL A 488 3.92 8.79 16.51
CA VAL A 488 4.98 8.20 15.66
C VAL A 488 5.58 6.97 16.33
N ASP A 489 5.91 7.06 17.62
CA ASP A 489 6.56 5.98 18.35
C ASP A 489 5.62 4.79 18.49
N ARG A 490 4.35 5.06 18.84
CA ARG A 490 3.34 4.00 18.89
C ARG A 490 3.09 3.38 17.52
N GLY A 491 3.09 4.19 16.46
CA GLY A 491 2.97 3.71 15.09
C GLY A 491 4.13 2.80 14.68
N ALA A 492 5.36 3.22 14.98
CA ALA A 492 6.57 2.44 14.72
C ALA A 492 6.56 1.12 15.50
N GLN A 493 6.25 1.15 16.80
CA GLN A 493 6.14 -0.05 17.64
C GLN A 493 5.14 -1.05 17.07
N LYS A 494 3.96 -0.59 16.64
CA LYS A 494 2.94 -1.48 16.03
C LYS A 494 3.40 -2.15 14.75
N ILE A 495 4.22 -1.46 13.94
CA ILE A 495 4.82 -2.06 12.75
C ILE A 495 5.85 -3.12 13.16
N VAL A 496 6.73 -2.83 14.11
CA VAL A 496 7.74 -3.77 14.61
C VAL A 496 7.07 -5.04 15.15
N ASP A 497 6.10 -4.89 16.06
CA ASP A 497 5.37 -6.01 16.66
C ASP A 497 4.73 -6.91 15.59
N TYR A 498 4.09 -6.29 14.58
CA TYR A 498 3.44 -7.03 13.51
C TYR A 498 4.45 -7.78 12.63
N VAL A 499 5.61 -7.17 12.32
CA VAL A 499 6.64 -7.84 11.52
C VAL A 499 7.27 -9.01 12.26
N LEU A 500 7.45 -8.91 13.59
CA LEU A 500 7.93 -10.02 14.41
C LEU A 500 6.92 -11.18 14.43
N ALA A 501 5.61 -10.87 14.55
CA ALA A 501 4.56 -11.88 14.42
C ALA A 501 4.53 -12.50 13.02
N PHE A 502 4.64 -11.68 11.97
CA PHE A 502 4.75 -12.13 10.58
C PHE A 502 5.92 -13.11 10.39
N ASP A 503 7.07 -12.84 10.99
CA ASP A 503 8.25 -13.73 10.91
C ASP A 503 7.98 -15.10 11.53
N GLN A 504 7.39 -15.13 12.73
CA GLN A 504 7.04 -16.37 13.41
C GLN A 504 5.98 -17.16 12.64
N GLU A 505 4.97 -16.48 12.10
CA GLU A 505 3.93 -17.10 11.28
C GLU A 505 4.49 -17.66 9.96
N LEU A 506 5.41 -16.93 9.32
CA LEU A 506 6.06 -17.39 8.09
C LEU A 506 6.87 -18.68 8.35
N ARG A 507 7.65 -18.72 9.44
CA ARG A 507 8.38 -19.93 9.87
C ARG A 507 7.44 -21.09 10.20
N LYS A 508 6.30 -20.80 10.86
CA LYS A 508 5.25 -21.79 11.12
C LYS A 508 4.65 -22.40 9.85
N LEU A 509 4.59 -21.65 8.75
CA LEU A 509 4.12 -22.16 7.46
C LEU A 509 5.23 -22.93 6.71
N MET A 510 6.50 -22.56 6.91
CA MET A 510 7.65 -23.24 6.29
C MET A 510 7.98 -24.59 6.92
N ALA A 511 7.85 -24.72 8.25
CA ALA A 511 8.16 -25.96 8.97
C ALA A 511 7.36 -27.18 8.42
N PRO A 512 6.02 -27.14 8.32
CA PRO A 512 5.22 -28.28 7.87
C PRO A 512 5.51 -28.72 6.45
N ILE A 513 5.98 -27.83 5.57
CA ILE A 513 6.29 -28.20 4.18
C ILE A 513 7.70 -28.80 4.02
N GLY A 514 8.49 -28.88 5.10
CA GLY A 514 9.83 -29.47 5.08
C GLY A 514 10.94 -28.54 4.54
N ASN A 515 10.70 -27.22 4.48
CA ASN A 515 11.61 -26.28 3.84
C ASN A 515 12.43 -25.47 4.85
N SER A 516 13.76 -25.60 4.80
CA SER A 516 14.69 -24.76 5.58
C SER A 516 14.97 -23.41 4.93
N SER A 517 14.73 -23.27 3.63
CA SER A 517 14.88 -22.04 2.85
C SER A 517 13.56 -21.62 2.21
N LEU A 518 13.45 -20.35 1.79
CA LEU A 518 12.22 -19.83 1.15
C LEU A 518 11.73 -20.79 0.04
N PRO A 519 10.47 -21.23 0.09
CA PRO A 519 9.93 -22.23 -0.85
C PRO A 519 9.54 -21.61 -2.21
N VAL A 520 10.43 -20.80 -2.80
CA VAL A 520 10.16 -20.05 -4.03
C VAL A 520 9.78 -21.00 -5.15
N GLY A 521 8.54 -20.89 -5.63
CA GLY A 521 8.02 -21.71 -6.74
C GLY A 521 7.60 -23.14 -6.38
N ARG A 522 7.64 -23.52 -5.09
CA ARG A 522 7.08 -24.78 -4.58
C ARG A 522 5.55 -24.76 -4.59
N SER A 523 4.96 -24.62 -5.77
CA SER A 523 3.52 -24.54 -5.96
C SER A 523 2.81 -25.83 -5.57
N ASP A 524 3.54 -26.95 -5.54
CA ASP A 524 3.10 -28.24 -4.99
C ASP A 524 2.73 -28.17 -3.50
N ALA A 525 3.19 -27.16 -2.77
CA ALA A 525 2.80 -26.96 -1.38
C ALA A 525 1.37 -26.42 -1.22
N LEU A 526 0.80 -25.90 -2.31
CA LEU A 526 -0.49 -25.22 -2.32
C LEU A 526 -1.57 -26.08 -2.96
N VAL A 527 -2.78 -25.95 -2.42
CA VAL A 527 -4.00 -26.47 -3.01
C VAL A 527 -5.04 -25.36 -3.06
N SER A 528 -6.03 -25.47 -3.95
CA SER A 528 -7.15 -24.54 -4.00
C SER A 528 -8.49 -25.25 -3.86
N THR A 529 -9.40 -24.61 -3.14
CA THR A 529 -10.82 -24.99 -2.99
C THR A 529 -11.69 -24.49 -4.14
N ASP A 530 -11.11 -23.78 -5.10
CA ASP A 530 -11.78 -23.32 -6.32
C ASP A 530 -11.06 -23.90 -7.54
N LYS A 531 -11.80 -24.66 -8.34
CA LYS A 531 -11.26 -25.37 -9.51
C LYS A 531 -10.71 -24.42 -10.57
N SER A 532 -11.40 -23.32 -10.82
CA SER A 532 -10.97 -22.33 -11.81
C SER A 532 -9.66 -21.66 -11.39
N ILE A 533 -9.49 -21.42 -10.09
CA ILE A 533 -8.25 -20.87 -9.53
C ILE A 533 -7.13 -21.92 -9.56
N ALA A 534 -7.42 -23.17 -9.20
CA ALA A 534 -6.47 -24.27 -9.27
C ALA A 534 -5.89 -24.44 -10.69
N ASP A 535 -6.78 -24.54 -11.68
CA ASP A 535 -6.43 -24.68 -13.09
C ASP A 535 -5.63 -23.49 -13.60
N LYS A 536 -6.04 -22.26 -13.24
CA LYS A 536 -5.36 -21.04 -13.67
C LYS A 536 -3.93 -20.93 -13.11
N LEU A 537 -3.69 -21.42 -11.89
CA LEU A 537 -2.39 -21.35 -11.22
C LEU A 537 -1.53 -22.60 -11.46
N GLY A 538 -2.12 -23.68 -11.97
CA GLY A 538 -1.46 -24.98 -12.09
C GLY A 538 -1.09 -25.55 -10.72
N ILE A 539 -2.05 -25.53 -9.79
CA ILE A 539 -1.94 -26.15 -8.46
C ILE A 539 -3.05 -27.16 -8.27
N GLN A 540 -2.93 -28.04 -7.27
CA GLN A 540 -3.93 -29.08 -7.05
C GLN A 540 -5.27 -28.50 -6.58
N TYR A 541 -6.35 -28.97 -7.21
CA TYR A 541 -7.71 -28.74 -6.72
C TYR A 541 -8.05 -29.72 -5.59
N VAL A 542 -8.68 -29.21 -4.54
CA VAL A 542 -9.25 -30.01 -3.46
C VAL A 542 -10.69 -29.56 -3.22
N CYS A 543 -11.58 -30.52 -3.00
CA CYS A 543 -13.04 -30.40 -2.84
C CYS A 543 -13.84 -30.58 -4.14
#